data_AF-A0A9D1HVQ5-F1
#
_entry.id   AF-A0A9D1HVQ5-F1
#
_cell.length_a   1.000
_cell.length_b   1.000
_cell.length_c   1.000
_cell.angle_alpha   90.00
_cell.angle_beta   90.00
_cell.angle_gamma   90.00
#
_symmetry.space_group_name_H-M   'P 1'
#
loop_
_entity.id
_entity.type
_entity.pdbx_description
1 polymer ?
#
loop_
_entity_poly.entity_id
_entity_poly.type
_entity_poly.pdbx_seq_one_letter_code
_entity_poly.pdbx_strand_id
1 'polypeptide(L)'
;MEQSTKVVPKTSAKTIVTAIYLVLLFYSGFKTFVRLDTEHLLTFEIKGFSIAFTTSMFLLYIVYANRKKFYYIAVPIIFAGFGYTFYTVYHSYSEMMQLELGFYLYIASFILFIVSLFFPMQESKNRSKKKSDIQKVISDMNLKEQMRDNFMVGTYLFGIKGKPELSNHLCAITTNKDSKDIVFVIASTENFQYEIKYEQIEKITVRSGLSVSSNGMHQVEDHSTERAMLATALLGVWGPMISESVGDLGNDEKMNYKISFTVEIHYKLDGESKRIVLEFHEDPNRFFGKFAGLYQKAS
;
A
#
# COMPACT_ATOMS: atom_id res chain seq x y z
N MET A 1 30.72 -19.26 -6.96
CA MET A 1 29.40 -19.76 -7.38
C MET A 1 28.46 -19.58 -6.20
N GLU A 2 27.77 -18.44 -6.12
CA GLU A 2 26.79 -18.19 -5.07
C GLU A 2 25.43 -18.71 -5.53
N GLN A 3 24.89 -19.67 -4.79
CA GLN A 3 23.54 -20.19 -4.98
C GLN A 3 22.53 -19.15 -4.48
N SER A 4 21.84 -18.52 -5.42
CA SER A 4 20.60 -17.76 -5.16
C SER A 4 19.55 -18.70 -4.59
N THR A 5 19.36 -18.65 -3.26
CA THR A 5 18.24 -19.32 -2.60
C THR A 5 16.96 -18.57 -2.93
N LYS A 6 16.24 -19.04 -3.95
CA LYS A 6 14.84 -18.67 -4.19
C LYS A 6 14.04 -18.95 -2.93
N VAL A 7 13.66 -17.90 -2.21
CA VAL A 7 12.71 -17.99 -1.08
C VAL A 7 11.34 -18.28 -1.68
N VAL A 8 10.99 -19.56 -1.78
CA VAL A 8 9.64 -19.99 -2.16
C VAL A 8 8.69 -19.60 -1.02
N PRO A 9 7.64 -18.81 -1.26
CA PRO A 9 6.65 -18.50 -0.23
C PRO A 9 6.03 -19.81 0.25
N LYS A 10 6.11 -20.09 1.56
CA LYS A 10 5.47 -21.28 2.16
C LYS A 10 3.96 -21.16 2.00
N THR A 11 3.38 -21.91 1.07
CA THR A 11 1.94 -22.02 0.87
C THR A 11 1.28 -22.56 2.15
N SER A 12 0.29 -21.86 2.69
CA SER A 12 -0.37 -22.28 3.93
C SER A 12 -1.26 -23.51 3.71
N ALA A 13 -1.43 -24.35 4.74
CA ALA A 13 -2.34 -25.50 4.68
C ALA A 13 -3.77 -25.08 4.28
N LYS A 14 -4.25 -23.93 4.76
CA LYS A 14 -5.55 -23.36 4.36
C LYS A 14 -5.61 -23.07 2.87
N THR A 15 -4.55 -22.51 2.28
CA THR A 15 -4.45 -22.24 0.84
C THR A 15 -4.51 -23.54 0.02
N ILE A 16 -3.78 -24.57 0.46
CA ILE A 16 -3.76 -25.89 -0.21
C ILE A 16 -5.15 -26.52 -0.17
N VAL A 17 -5.78 -26.58 1.00
CA VAL A 17 -7.13 -27.15 1.17
C VAL A 17 -8.18 -26.35 0.39
N THR A 18 -8.08 -25.02 0.36
CA THR A 18 -8.98 -24.16 -0.43
C THR A 18 -8.80 -24.39 -1.93
N ALA A 19 -7.57 -24.63 -2.41
CA ALA A 19 -7.32 -24.97 -3.81
C ALA A 19 -7.87 -26.34 -4.18
N ILE A 20 -7.70 -27.35 -3.33
CA ILE A 20 -8.27 -28.70 -3.54
C ILE A 20 -9.80 -28.64 -3.58
N TYR A 21 -10.41 -27.92 -2.65
CA TYR A 21 -11.84 -27.62 -2.65
C TYR A 21 -12.29 -27.04 -4.00
N LEU A 22 -11.58 -26.02 -4.48
CA LEU A 22 -11.95 -25.30 -5.69
C LEU A 22 -11.83 -26.17 -6.95
N VAL A 23 -10.82 -27.04 -7.00
CA VAL A 23 -10.67 -28.05 -8.07
C VAL A 23 -11.85 -29.02 -8.08
N LEU A 24 -12.26 -29.53 -6.92
CA LEU A 24 -13.42 -30.42 -6.83
C LEU A 24 -14.73 -29.73 -7.19
N LEU A 25 -14.90 -28.48 -6.77
CA LEU A 25 -16.03 -27.66 -7.19
C LEU A 25 -16.03 -27.50 -8.72
N PHE A 26 -14.91 -27.13 -9.33
CA PHE A 26 -14.79 -27.02 -10.78
C PHE A 26 -15.22 -28.32 -11.50
N TYR A 27 -14.71 -29.48 -11.08
CA TYR A 27 -15.09 -30.77 -11.66
C TYR A 27 -16.57 -31.11 -11.48
N SER A 28 -17.22 -30.64 -10.41
CA SER A 28 -18.66 -30.82 -10.23
C SER A 28 -19.49 -30.07 -11.29
N GLY A 29 -18.99 -28.96 -11.83
CA GLY A 29 -19.68 -28.17 -12.88
C GLY A 29 -19.52 -28.72 -14.30
N PHE A 30 -18.40 -29.40 -14.60
CA PHE A 30 -18.15 -29.99 -15.93
C PHE A 30 -18.88 -31.31 -16.18
N LYS A 31 -19.29 -32.01 -15.12
CA LYS A 31 -20.09 -33.23 -15.23
C LYS A 31 -21.57 -32.89 -15.31
N THR A 32 -21.95 -32.09 -16.30
CA THR A 32 -23.36 -31.78 -16.58
C THR A 32 -24.10 -33.06 -16.97
N PHE A 33 -25.29 -33.20 -16.41
CA PHE A 33 -26.15 -34.39 -16.38
C PHE A 33 -26.74 -34.71 -17.76
N VAL A 34 -26.74 -35.98 -18.14
CA VAL A 34 -27.66 -36.51 -19.16
C VAL A 34 -28.24 -37.80 -18.59
N ARG A 35 -29.44 -37.72 -18.02
CA ARG A 35 -30.23 -38.91 -17.70
C ARG A 35 -31.25 -39.14 -18.81
N LEU A 36 -31.18 -40.32 -19.42
CA LEU A 36 -32.25 -40.86 -20.23
C LEU A 36 -33.26 -41.50 -19.26
N ASP A 37 -34.34 -40.80 -18.96
CA ASP A 37 -35.57 -41.46 -18.52
C ASP A 37 -36.39 -41.75 -19.77
N THR A 38 -37.12 -42.86 -19.75
CA THR A 38 -37.71 -43.60 -20.89
C THR A 38 -38.58 -42.82 -21.89
N GLU A 39 -38.75 -41.51 -21.77
CA GLU A 39 -39.35 -40.64 -22.80
C GLU A 39 -38.94 -39.15 -22.70
N HIS A 40 -38.17 -38.72 -21.69
CA HIS A 40 -37.81 -37.30 -21.48
C HIS A 40 -36.35 -37.11 -21.00
N LEU A 41 -35.65 -36.16 -21.64
CA LEU A 41 -34.35 -35.65 -21.21
C LEU A 41 -34.54 -34.69 -20.02
N LEU A 42 -34.30 -35.17 -18.80
CA LEU A 42 -34.26 -34.33 -17.61
C LEU A 42 -32.81 -33.90 -17.35
N THR A 43 -32.45 -32.70 -17.83
CA THR A 43 -31.16 -32.07 -17.52
C THR A 43 -31.25 -31.34 -16.19
N PHE A 44 -30.44 -31.75 -15.23
CA PHE A 44 -30.29 -31.07 -13.95
C PHE A 44 -29.11 -30.12 -14.01
N GLU A 45 -29.38 -28.83 -13.79
CA GLU A 45 -28.34 -27.82 -13.66
C GLU A 45 -28.07 -27.54 -12.18
N ILE A 46 -26.80 -27.52 -11.78
CA ILE A 46 -26.39 -27.09 -10.44
C ILE A 46 -26.56 -25.56 -10.37
N LYS A 47 -27.77 -25.09 -10.07
CA LYS A 47 -28.15 -23.67 -10.20
C LYS A 47 -27.30 -22.71 -9.37
N GLY A 48 -26.75 -23.17 -8.24
CA GLY A 48 -25.87 -22.37 -7.38
C GLY A 48 -24.38 -22.44 -7.74
N PHE A 49 -23.99 -23.22 -8.76
CA PHE A 49 -22.59 -23.45 -9.14
C PHE A 49 -21.86 -22.14 -9.48
N SER A 50 -22.41 -21.32 -10.36
CA SER A 50 -21.75 -20.09 -10.83
C SER A 50 -21.47 -19.09 -9.70
N ILE A 51 -22.39 -18.98 -8.74
CA ILE A 51 -22.24 -18.11 -7.56
C ILE A 51 -21.18 -18.68 -6.63
N ALA A 52 -21.25 -19.99 -6.32
CA ALA A 52 -20.29 -20.66 -5.46
C ALA A 52 -18.88 -20.62 -6.06
N PHE A 53 -18.73 -20.92 -7.36
CA PHE A 53 -17.45 -20.99 -8.04
C PHE A 53 -16.76 -19.62 -8.15
N THR A 54 -17.49 -18.60 -8.61
CA THR A 54 -16.94 -17.23 -8.73
C THR A 54 -16.50 -16.69 -7.38
N THR A 55 -17.32 -16.88 -6.35
CA THR A 55 -17.00 -16.41 -5.00
C THR A 55 -15.85 -17.21 -4.39
N SER A 56 -15.73 -18.49 -4.71
CA SER A 56 -14.63 -19.34 -4.23
C SER A 56 -13.29 -19.05 -4.90
N MET A 57 -13.28 -18.61 -6.16
CA MET A 57 -12.08 -18.02 -6.79
C MET A 57 -11.62 -16.78 -6.02
N PHE A 58 -12.55 -15.92 -5.63
CA PHE A 58 -12.26 -14.76 -4.79
C PHE A 58 -11.78 -15.16 -3.38
N LEU A 59 -12.36 -16.23 -2.79
CA LEU A 59 -11.92 -16.78 -1.51
C LEU A 59 -10.47 -17.28 -1.57
N LEU A 60 -10.08 -18.00 -2.64
CA LEU A 60 -8.70 -18.46 -2.81
C LEU A 60 -7.72 -17.28 -2.85
N TYR A 61 -8.07 -16.21 -3.57
CA TYR A 61 -7.30 -14.97 -3.57
C TYR A 61 -7.24 -14.31 -2.19
N ILE A 62 -8.36 -14.24 -1.45
CA ILE A 62 -8.41 -13.68 -0.09
C ILE A 62 -7.51 -14.48 0.87
N VAL A 63 -7.55 -15.81 0.79
CA VAL A 63 -6.76 -16.72 1.61
C VAL A 63 -5.27 -16.60 1.27
N TYR A 64 -4.92 -16.50 -0.02
CA TYR A 64 -3.56 -16.27 -0.48
C TYR A 64 -3.02 -14.89 -0.05
N ALA A 65 -3.81 -13.83 -0.25
CA ALA A 65 -3.43 -12.45 0.07
C ALA A 65 -3.63 -12.09 1.57
N ASN A 66 -4.05 -13.04 2.41
CA ASN A 66 -4.33 -12.88 3.84
C ASN A 66 -5.26 -11.69 4.20
N ARG A 67 -6.33 -11.47 3.43
CA ARG A 67 -7.26 -10.35 3.63
C ARG A 67 -8.49 -10.72 4.47
N LYS A 68 -8.32 -10.87 5.80
CA LYS A 68 -9.39 -11.28 6.74
C LYS A 68 -10.74 -10.53 6.59
N LYS A 69 -10.74 -9.22 6.28
CA LYS A 69 -11.97 -8.42 6.13
C LYS A 69 -12.92 -8.97 5.06
N PHE A 70 -12.38 -9.39 3.92
CA PHE A 70 -13.18 -9.91 2.81
C PHE A 70 -13.53 -11.39 2.96
N TYR A 71 -12.80 -12.12 3.83
CA TYR A 71 -13.06 -13.53 4.12
C TYR A 71 -14.46 -13.73 4.72
N TYR A 72 -14.85 -12.88 5.68
CA TYR A 72 -16.16 -12.93 6.33
C TYR A 72 -17.32 -12.54 5.40
N ILE A 73 -17.04 -11.88 4.28
CA ILE A 73 -18.05 -11.54 3.27
C ILE A 73 -18.18 -12.68 2.25
N ALA A 74 -17.07 -13.29 1.83
CA ALA A 74 -17.07 -14.37 0.85
C ALA A 74 -17.74 -15.65 1.38
N VAL A 75 -17.51 -16.00 2.65
CA VAL A 75 -18.02 -17.26 3.23
C VAL A 75 -19.57 -17.35 3.19
N PRO A 76 -20.34 -16.34 3.66
CA PRO A 76 -21.81 -16.36 3.55
C PRO A 76 -22.33 -16.48 2.12
N ILE A 77 -21.67 -15.82 1.15
CA ILE A 77 -22.07 -15.85 -0.26
C ILE A 77 -21.84 -17.26 -0.85
N ILE A 78 -20.76 -17.93 -0.48
CA ILE A 78 -20.51 -19.33 -0.88
C ILE A 78 -21.56 -20.25 -0.27
N PHE A 79 -21.90 -20.08 1.01
CA PHE A 79 -23.00 -20.80 1.65
C PHE A 79 -24.34 -20.58 0.94
N ALA A 80 -24.64 -19.36 0.49
CA ALA A 80 -25.85 -19.07 -0.28
C ALA A 80 -25.85 -19.80 -1.63
N GLY A 81 -24.70 -19.87 -2.33
CA GLY A 81 -24.54 -20.64 -3.56
C GLY A 81 -24.81 -22.14 -3.36
N PHE A 82 -24.20 -22.76 -2.35
CA PHE A 82 -24.48 -24.16 -1.99
C PHE A 82 -25.94 -24.36 -1.57
N GLY A 83 -26.44 -23.50 -0.69
CA GLY A 83 -27.81 -23.54 -0.18
C GLY A 83 -28.86 -23.45 -1.28
N TYR A 84 -28.63 -22.64 -2.31
CA TYR A 84 -29.55 -22.52 -3.44
C TYR A 84 -29.68 -23.81 -4.25
N THR A 85 -28.56 -24.51 -4.49
CA THR A 85 -28.58 -25.83 -5.13
C THR A 85 -29.31 -26.86 -4.26
N PHE A 86 -29.02 -26.93 -2.96
CA PHE A 86 -29.69 -27.87 -2.05
C PHE A 86 -31.19 -27.59 -1.91
N TYR A 87 -31.57 -26.32 -1.81
CA TYR A 87 -32.97 -25.88 -1.78
C TYR A 87 -33.69 -26.29 -3.06
N THR A 88 -33.07 -26.08 -4.22
CA THR A 88 -33.64 -26.48 -5.52
C THR A 88 -33.83 -27.99 -5.60
N VAL A 89 -32.84 -28.79 -5.18
CA VAL A 89 -32.94 -30.25 -5.17
C VAL A 89 -34.03 -30.73 -4.20
N TYR A 90 -34.10 -30.14 -3.01
CA TYR A 90 -35.10 -30.48 -2.00
C TYR A 90 -36.53 -30.15 -2.45
N HIS A 91 -36.76 -28.97 -3.03
CA HIS A 91 -38.10 -28.57 -3.49
C HIS A 91 -38.55 -29.25 -4.77
N SER A 92 -37.61 -29.70 -5.61
CA SER A 92 -37.95 -30.28 -6.89
C SER A 92 -38.27 -31.78 -6.79
N TYR A 93 -38.03 -32.47 -5.65
CA TYR A 93 -38.11 -33.94 -5.60
C TYR A 93 -38.66 -34.53 -4.30
N SER A 94 -39.62 -35.46 -4.44
CA SER A 94 -40.32 -36.16 -3.34
C SER A 94 -39.96 -37.64 -3.17
N GLU A 95 -39.18 -38.27 -4.07
CA GLU A 95 -38.85 -39.70 -3.97
C GLU A 95 -37.39 -40.04 -4.37
N MET A 96 -36.89 -41.13 -3.79
CA MET A 96 -35.49 -41.59 -3.82
C MET A 96 -34.89 -41.61 -5.22
N MET A 97 -33.90 -40.74 -5.46
CA MET A 97 -33.15 -40.71 -6.72
C MET A 97 -31.73 -41.25 -6.51
N GLN A 98 -31.25 -42.00 -7.50
CA GLN A 98 -29.82 -42.26 -7.70
C GLN A 98 -29.15 -40.94 -8.08
N LEU A 99 -28.42 -40.35 -7.15
CA LEU A 99 -27.65 -39.12 -7.38
C LEU A 99 -26.45 -39.45 -8.28
N GLU A 100 -26.11 -38.55 -9.20
CA GLU A 100 -24.96 -38.77 -10.10
C GLU A 100 -23.64 -38.25 -9.50
N LEU A 101 -22.52 -38.72 -10.06
CA LEU A 101 -21.17 -38.39 -9.60
C LEU A 101 -20.91 -36.88 -9.46
N GLY A 102 -21.47 -36.04 -10.33
CA GLY A 102 -21.33 -34.58 -10.26
C GLY A 102 -21.91 -33.98 -8.97
N PHE A 103 -23.07 -34.46 -8.50
CA PHE A 103 -23.68 -34.02 -7.25
C PHE A 103 -22.90 -34.52 -6.03
N TYR A 104 -22.39 -35.76 -6.08
CA TYR A 104 -21.49 -36.27 -5.04
C TYR A 104 -20.20 -35.46 -4.94
N LEU A 105 -19.61 -35.05 -6.08
CA LEU A 105 -18.46 -34.16 -6.13
C LEU A 105 -18.80 -32.77 -5.58
N TYR A 106 -20.01 -32.27 -5.85
CA TYR A 106 -20.51 -31.01 -5.29
C TYR A 106 -20.63 -31.08 -3.76
N ILE A 107 -21.22 -32.14 -3.22
CA ILE A 107 -21.28 -32.39 -1.76
C ILE A 107 -19.87 -32.54 -1.16
N ALA A 108 -19.00 -33.31 -1.80
CA ALA A 108 -17.62 -33.48 -1.35
C ALA A 108 -16.86 -32.15 -1.32
N SER A 109 -17.09 -31.29 -2.31
CA SER A 109 -16.53 -29.93 -2.34
C SER A 109 -17.09 -29.08 -1.19
N PHE A 110 -18.37 -29.20 -0.84
CA PHE A 110 -18.97 -28.49 0.28
C PHE A 110 -18.39 -28.93 1.63
N ILE A 111 -18.20 -30.25 1.84
CA ILE A 111 -17.55 -30.78 3.04
C ILE A 111 -16.12 -30.25 3.16
N LEU A 112 -15.36 -30.27 2.06
CA LEU A 112 -13.99 -29.72 2.05
C LEU A 112 -13.96 -28.21 2.26
N PHE A 113 -14.95 -27.47 1.76
CA PHE A 113 -15.12 -26.06 2.07
C PHE A 113 -15.31 -25.84 3.57
N ILE A 114 -16.21 -26.58 4.22
CA ILE A 114 -16.41 -26.52 5.68
C ILE A 114 -15.10 -26.83 6.42
N VAL A 115 -14.41 -27.91 6.04
CA VAL A 115 -13.10 -28.28 6.60
C VAL A 115 -12.08 -27.14 6.43
N SER A 116 -12.06 -26.45 5.28
CA SER A 116 -11.18 -25.31 5.02
C SER A 116 -11.42 -24.12 5.97
N LEU A 117 -12.65 -23.96 6.48
CA LEU A 117 -13.00 -22.88 7.41
C LEU A 117 -12.31 -23.07 8.76
N PHE A 118 -12.13 -24.31 9.22
CA PHE A 118 -11.48 -24.65 10.49
C PHE A 118 -9.96 -24.48 10.48
N PHE A 119 -9.33 -24.47 9.30
CA PHE A 119 -7.91 -24.12 9.23
C PHE A 119 -7.73 -22.63 9.55
N PRO A 120 -6.91 -22.27 10.54
CA PRO A 120 -6.71 -20.88 10.89
C PRO A 120 -6.11 -20.16 9.69
N MET A 121 -6.71 -19.03 9.32
CA MET A 121 -6.07 -18.11 8.39
C MET A 121 -4.79 -17.66 9.09
N GLN A 122 -3.62 -18.09 8.56
CA GLN A 122 -2.33 -17.83 9.20
C GLN A 122 -2.32 -16.39 9.66
N GLU A 123 -2.28 -16.19 10.98
CA GLU A 123 -1.99 -14.88 11.50
C GLU A 123 -0.64 -14.52 10.90
N SER A 124 -0.66 -13.51 10.04
CA SER A 124 0.54 -12.79 9.76
C SER A 124 1.01 -12.29 11.12
N LYS A 125 1.92 -13.04 11.76
CA LYS A 125 2.79 -12.54 12.84
C LYS A 125 3.64 -11.36 12.35
N ASN A 126 3.49 -10.96 11.09
CA ASN A 126 4.00 -9.74 10.52
C ASN A 126 2.97 -8.60 10.48
N ARG A 127 1.84 -8.64 11.21
CA ARG A 127 1.00 -7.43 11.33
C ARG A 127 1.60 -6.31 12.19
N SER A 128 2.73 -6.53 12.88
CA SER A 128 3.51 -5.43 13.49
C SER A 128 4.88 -5.16 12.83
N LYS A 129 5.33 -5.97 11.86
CA LYS A 129 6.66 -5.81 11.22
C LYS A 129 6.74 -6.26 9.76
N LYS A 130 5.64 -6.37 8.99
CA LYS A 130 5.77 -6.44 7.52
C LYS A 130 5.96 -5.03 7.00
N LYS A 131 7.19 -4.58 7.20
CA LYS A 131 7.81 -3.64 6.30
C LYS A 131 7.64 -4.22 4.88
N SER A 132 7.06 -3.46 3.95
CA SER A 132 6.81 -3.90 2.56
C SER A 132 8.09 -4.52 1.94
N ASP A 133 8.00 -5.34 0.90
CA ASP A 133 9.22 -5.89 0.27
C ASP A 133 10.14 -4.76 -0.26
N ILE A 134 9.57 -3.57 -0.52
CA ILE A 134 10.30 -2.30 -0.74
C ILE A 134 11.04 -1.86 0.52
N GLN A 135 10.42 -1.92 1.70
CA GLN A 135 11.07 -1.62 2.97
C GLN A 135 12.18 -2.60 3.36
N LYS A 136 12.09 -3.86 2.94
CA LYS A 136 13.19 -4.82 3.10
C LYS A 136 14.37 -4.46 2.21
N VAL A 137 14.12 -4.05 0.95
CA VAL A 137 15.16 -3.52 0.06
C VAL A 137 15.77 -2.22 0.61
N ILE A 138 14.96 -1.34 1.21
CA ILE A 138 15.40 -0.08 1.84
C ILE A 138 16.18 -0.32 3.14
N SER A 139 15.87 -1.38 3.91
CA SER A 139 16.59 -1.72 5.14
C SER A 139 17.86 -2.54 4.92
N ASP A 140 17.89 -3.36 3.87
CA ASP A 140 19.03 -4.24 3.55
C ASP A 140 20.13 -3.51 2.76
N MET A 141 19.90 -2.27 2.32
CA MET A 141 20.92 -1.38 1.78
C MET A 141 21.12 -0.19 2.73
N ASN A 142 22.33 0.38 2.79
CA ASN A 142 22.68 1.68 3.41
C ASN A 142 21.90 2.90 2.85
N LEU A 143 20.77 2.65 2.20
CA LEU A 143 19.94 3.59 1.46
C LEU A 143 19.28 4.62 2.36
N LYS A 144 18.89 4.28 3.60
CA LYS A 144 18.39 5.29 4.56
C LYS A 144 19.43 6.34 4.94
N GLU A 145 20.70 5.97 5.00
CA GLU A 145 21.78 6.93 5.25
C GLU A 145 22.08 7.74 3.98
N GLN A 146 22.15 7.08 2.81
CA GLN A 146 22.28 7.78 1.53
C GLN A 146 21.11 8.74 1.22
N MET A 147 19.90 8.46 1.73
CA MET A 147 18.73 9.33 1.63
C MET A 147 18.96 10.65 2.38
N ARG A 148 19.41 10.60 3.65
CA ARG A 148 19.61 11.80 4.48
C ARG A 148 20.66 12.76 3.91
N ASP A 149 21.56 12.25 3.08
CA ASP A 149 22.63 13.04 2.47
C ASP A 149 22.19 13.72 1.16
N ASN A 150 21.19 13.15 0.47
CA ASN A 150 20.82 13.53 -0.89
C ASN A 150 19.37 13.99 -1.06
N PHE A 151 18.56 13.87 -0.01
CA PHE A 151 17.13 14.13 -0.06
C PHE A 151 16.57 14.53 1.31
N MET A 152 15.61 15.47 1.34
CA MET A 152 14.79 15.74 2.53
C MET A 152 13.35 16.06 2.14
N VAL A 153 12.41 15.76 3.05
CA VAL A 153 10.99 16.12 2.92
C VAL A 153 10.59 17.04 4.06
N GLY A 154 9.87 18.09 3.71
CA GLY A 154 9.39 19.09 4.64
C GLY A 154 8.16 19.80 4.10
N THR A 155 7.79 20.91 4.72
CA THR A 155 6.68 21.75 4.31
C THR A 155 7.22 23.03 3.69
N TYR A 156 6.71 23.40 2.52
CA TYR A 156 7.06 24.68 1.90
C TYR A 156 6.24 25.80 2.55
N LEU A 157 6.90 26.84 3.07
CA LEU A 157 6.21 27.96 3.70
C LEU A 157 5.99 29.10 2.68
N PHE A 158 7.06 29.64 2.10
CA PHE A 158 6.99 30.70 1.08
C PHE A 158 8.34 30.95 0.39
N GLY A 159 8.35 31.77 -0.68
CA GLY A 159 9.57 32.31 -1.29
C GLY A 159 9.65 32.24 -2.80
N ILE A 160 8.81 31.42 -3.45
CA ILE A 160 8.76 31.27 -4.90
C ILE A 160 7.84 32.34 -5.50
N LYS A 161 8.37 33.15 -6.42
CA LYS A 161 7.65 34.26 -7.04
C LYS A 161 6.41 33.75 -7.80
N GLY A 162 5.26 34.38 -7.54
CA GLY A 162 4.01 34.06 -8.23
C GLY A 162 3.38 32.72 -7.83
N LYS A 163 3.86 32.09 -6.74
CA LYS A 163 3.37 30.81 -6.21
C LYS A 163 2.95 30.86 -4.73
N PRO A 164 2.12 31.82 -4.28
CA PRO A 164 1.62 31.84 -2.90
C PRO A 164 0.67 30.67 -2.60
N GLU A 165 -0.01 30.13 -3.61
CA GLU A 165 -0.96 29.02 -3.49
C GLU A 165 -0.31 27.71 -3.03
N LEU A 166 1.01 27.59 -3.18
CA LEU A 166 1.77 26.40 -2.79
C LEU A 166 2.16 26.38 -1.31
N SER A 167 1.87 27.46 -0.56
CA SER A 167 2.19 27.55 0.88
C SER A 167 1.52 26.42 1.67
N ASN A 168 2.25 25.88 2.65
CA ASN A 168 1.87 24.74 3.50
C ASN A 168 1.74 23.39 2.79
N HIS A 169 2.06 23.30 1.49
CA HIS A 169 2.11 22.02 0.81
C HIS A 169 3.37 21.23 1.18
N LEU A 170 3.23 19.90 1.19
CA LEU A 170 4.37 19.00 1.32
C LEU A 170 5.35 19.23 0.17
N CYS A 171 6.65 19.28 0.49
CA CYS A 171 7.70 19.49 -0.48
C CYS A 171 8.89 18.57 -0.23
N ALA A 172 9.62 18.32 -1.29
CA ALA A 172 10.81 17.50 -1.31
C ALA A 172 11.97 18.33 -1.87
N ILE A 173 13.12 18.25 -1.21
CA ILE A 173 14.36 18.86 -1.67
C ILE A 173 15.39 17.80 -1.99
N THR A 174 16.09 17.98 -3.11
CA THR A 174 17.19 17.13 -3.53
C THR A 174 18.31 17.97 -4.13
N THR A 175 19.44 17.35 -4.40
CA THR A 175 20.49 17.94 -5.23
C THR A 175 20.55 17.25 -6.57
N ASN A 176 20.83 18.02 -7.62
CA ASN A 176 21.21 17.44 -8.90
C ASN A 176 22.43 16.52 -8.71
N LYS A 177 22.55 15.45 -9.50
CA LYS A 177 23.64 14.48 -9.36
C LYS A 177 24.97 15.03 -9.87
N ASP A 178 24.90 15.89 -10.88
CA ASP A 178 26.06 16.43 -11.58
C ASP A 178 26.44 17.83 -11.09
N SER A 179 25.54 18.51 -10.37
CA SER A 179 25.74 19.84 -9.79
C SER A 179 25.20 19.91 -8.37
N LYS A 180 25.78 20.76 -7.51
CA LYS A 180 25.24 21.01 -6.15
C LYS A 180 23.96 21.87 -6.17
N ASP A 181 23.28 21.96 -7.31
CA ASP A 181 22.06 22.74 -7.48
C ASP A 181 20.95 22.14 -6.63
N ILE A 182 20.16 23.00 -5.98
CA ILE A 182 19.05 22.57 -5.13
C ILE A 182 17.79 22.50 -5.99
N VAL A 183 17.20 21.31 -6.05
CA VAL A 183 15.94 21.05 -6.74
C VAL A 183 14.85 20.87 -5.69
N PHE A 184 13.80 21.68 -5.81
CA PHE A 184 12.60 21.66 -4.98
C PHE A 184 11.46 21.09 -5.79
N VAL A 185 10.73 20.14 -5.23
CA VAL A 185 9.51 19.60 -5.81
C VAL A 185 8.40 19.79 -4.79
N ILE A 186 7.31 20.46 -5.18
CA ILE A 186 6.18 20.75 -4.28
C ILE A 186 4.96 19.95 -4.73
N ALA A 187 4.31 19.27 -3.78
CA ALA A 187 3.07 18.56 -4.03
C ALA A 187 2.00 19.53 -4.54
N SER A 188 1.56 19.37 -5.78
CA SER A 188 0.53 20.20 -6.39
C SER A 188 -0.12 19.45 -7.54
N THR A 189 -1.35 19.82 -7.91
CA THR A 189 -2.15 19.15 -8.95
C THR A 189 -1.42 18.98 -10.28
N GLU A 190 -0.50 19.89 -10.56
CA GLU A 190 0.49 19.80 -11.63
C GLU A 190 1.86 19.76 -10.97
N ASN A 191 2.71 18.78 -11.28
CA ASN A 191 4.03 18.64 -10.66
C ASN A 191 4.83 19.95 -10.78
N PHE A 192 5.00 20.66 -9.66
CA PHE A 192 5.78 21.89 -9.62
C PHE A 192 7.21 21.60 -9.18
N GLN A 193 8.16 21.90 -10.07
CA GLN A 193 9.59 21.80 -9.80
C GLN A 193 10.23 23.18 -9.93
N TYR A 194 11.08 23.51 -8.97
CA TYR A 194 11.89 24.73 -8.96
C TYR A 194 13.35 24.36 -8.71
N GLU A 195 14.27 24.97 -9.44
CA GLU A 195 15.70 24.72 -9.31
C GLU A 195 16.43 26.02 -8.98
N ILE A 196 17.28 25.97 -7.97
CA ILE A 196 18.23 27.04 -7.62
C ILE A 196 19.62 26.52 -7.93
N LYS A 197 20.31 27.21 -8.85
CA LYS A 197 21.69 26.87 -9.17
C LYS A 197 22.61 27.16 -7.99
N TYR A 198 23.61 26.32 -7.77
CA TYR A 198 24.55 26.45 -6.66
C TYR A 198 25.22 27.83 -6.62
N GLU A 199 25.60 28.37 -7.79
CA GLU A 199 26.19 29.70 -7.94
C GLU A 199 25.26 30.85 -7.53
N GLN A 200 23.95 30.62 -7.50
CA GLN A 200 22.96 31.60 -7.09
C GLN A 200 22.77 31.62 -5.57
N ILE A 201 23.19 30.58 -4.85
CA ILE A 201 22.95 30.45 -3.41
C ILE A 201 23.93 31.35 -2.65
N GLU A 202 23.38 32.32 -1.92
CA GLU A 202 24.17 33.25 -1.11
C GLU A 202 24.39 32.72 0.30
N LYS A 203 23.35 32.12 0.89
CA LYS A 203 23.35 31.69 2.29
C LYS A 203 22.23 30.69 2.57
N ILE A 204 22.51 29.71 3.42
CA ILE A 204 21.51 28.78 3.95
C ILE A 204 21.51 28.92 5.47
N THR A 205 20.38 29.35 6.05
CA THR A 205 20.22 29.51 7.50
C THR A 205 19.31 28.44 8.05
N VAL A 206 19.70 27.80 9.15
CA VAL A 206 18.86 26.83 9.86
C VAL A 206 18.59 27.30 11.28
N ARG A 207 17.33 27.23 11.70
CA ARG A 207 16.86 27.50 13.06
C ARG A 207 16.09 26.29 13.56
N SER A 208 16.39 25.82 14.76
CA SER A 208 15.58 24.82 15.45
C SER A 208 14.51 25.53 16.29
N GLY A 209 13.26 25.10 16.17
CA GLY A 209 12.15 25.57 17.00
C GLY A 209 11.38 24.38 17.57
N LEU A 210 10.83 24.56 18.77
CA LEU A 210 9.77 23.68 19.27
C LEU A 210 8.49 24.00 18.50
N SER A 211 8.07 23.11 17.62
CA SER A 211 6.72 23.18 17.06
C SER A 211 5.77 22.51 18.05
N VAL A 212 4.89 23.32 18.63
CA VAL A 212 3.76 22.84 19.41
C VAL A 212 2.61 22.74 18.43
N SER A 213 2.26 21.54 17.98
CA SER A 213 1.01 21.35 17.25
C SER A 213 -0.14 21.60 18.23
N SER A 214 -0.71 22.79 18.21
CA SER A 214 -1.83 23.20 19.06
C SER A 214 -3.17 22.58 18.67
N ASN A 215 -3.18 21.59 17.77
CA ASN A 215 -4.41 20.90 17.40
C ASN A 215 -4.60 19.68 18.30
N GLY A 216 -5.04 19.97 19.53
CA GLY A 216 -5.80 19.00 20.30
C GLY A 216 -7.00 18.56 19.46
N MET A 217 -7.14 17.25 19.29
CA MET A 217 -8.31 16.57 18.71
C MET A 217 -8.93 17.23 17.46
N HIS A 218 -8.63 16.61 16.31
CA HIS A 218 -9.25 16.73 14.99
C HIS A 218 -8.41 17.43 13.92
N GLN A 219 -8.25 16.67 12.83
CA GLN A 219 -7.51 16.97 11.60
C GLN A 219 -5.98 16.99 11.75
N VAL A 220 -5.43 15.79 11.91
CA VAL A 220 -4.20 15.46 11.20
C VAL A 220 -4.52 15.68 9.72
N GLU A 221 -3.96 16.71 9.09
CA GLU A 221 -4.08 16.89 7.64
C GLU A 221 -3.57 15.61 6.99
N ASP A 222 -4.48 14.88 6.31
CA ASP A 222 -4.12 13.64 5.65
C ASP A 222 -3.35 13.97 4.37
N HIS A 223 -2.04 14.21 4.50
CA HIS A 223 -1.13 14.41 3.37
C HIS A 223 -0.93 13.11 2.55
N SER A 224 -1.82 12.11 2.62
CA SER A 224 -1.71 10.87 1.83
C SER A 224 -1.72 11.14 0.33
N THR A 225 -2.55 12.08 -0.11
CA THR A 225 -2.65 12.49 -1.52
C THR A 225 -1.38 13.22 -1.96
N GLU A 226 -0.91 14.21 -1.18
CA GLU A 226 0.33 14.94 -1.46
C GLU A 226 1.57 14.05 -1.46
N ARG A 227 1.60 13.04 -0.57
CA ARG A 227 2.63 12.00 -0.56
C ARG A 227 2.63 11.19 -1.85
N ALA A 228 1.47 10.74 -2.32
CA ALA A 228 1.36 10.02 -3.59
C ALA A 228 1.81 10.89 -4.77
N MET A 229 1.49 12.19 -4.74
CA MET A 229 1.88 13.14 -5.77
C MET A 229 3.40 13.36 -5.80
N LEU A 230 4.04 13.61 -4.66
CA LEU A 230 5.50 13.74 -4.58
C LEU A 230 6.21 12.44 -4.94
N ALA A 231 5.70 11.29 -4.46
CA ALA A 231 6.26 9.99 -4.81
C ALA A 231 6.19 9.72 -6.32
N THR A 232 5.12 10.19 -6.97
CA THR A 232 4.94 10.11 -8.43
C THR A 232 5.88 11.08 -9.17
N ALA A 233 5.98 12.33 -8.70
CA ALA A 233 6.87 13.34 -9.29
C ALA A 233 8.35 12.94 -9.24
N LEU A 234 8.73 12.10 -8.27
CA LEU A 234 10.09 11.66 -8.03
C LEU A 234 10.33 10.18 -8.41
N LEU A 235 9.47 9.62 -9.28
CA LEU A 235 9.58 8.26 -9.81
C LEU A 235 10.92 8.03 -10.51
N GLY A 236 11.64 6.99 -10.09
CA GLY A 236 12.93 6.57 -10.63
C GLY A 236 13.96 6.27 -9.54
N VAL A 237 14.28 7.27 -8.70
CA VAL A 237 15.32 7.12 -7.64
C VAL A 237 14.74 7.34 -6.23
N TRP A 238 13.77 8.24 -6.06
CA TRP A 238 13.29 8.67 -4.73
C TRP A 238 11.80 8.37 -4.45
N GLY A 239 11.01 8.06 -5.48
CA GLY A 239 9.56 7.82 -5.37
C GLY A 239 9.13 6.78 -4.33
N PRO A 240 9.71 5.56 -4.30
CA PRO A 240 9.43 4.56 -3.27
C PRO A 240 9.85 4.96 -1.84
N MET A 241 10.66 6.00 -1.69
CA MET A 241 11.24 6.42 -0.40
C MET A 241 10.45 7.56 0.23
N ILE A 242 9.82 8.40 -0.59
CA ILE A 242 8.93 9.50 -0.17
C ILE A 242 7.63 8.98 0.43
N SER A 243 7.17 7.81 -0.03
CA SER A 243 6.05 7.11 0.61
C SER A 243 6.36 6.70 2.06
N GLU A 244 7.62 6.78 2.52
CA GLU A 244 8.05 6.37 3.86
C GLU A 244 8.73 7.46 4.71
N SER A 245 9.33 8.50 4.11
CA SER A 245 10.16 9.48 4.82
C SER A 245 9.36 10.47 5.66
N VAL A 246 8.05 10.61 5.42
CA VAL A 246 7.15 11.37 6.30
C VAL A 246 6.56 10.38 7.30
N GLY A 247 7.39 10.00 8.27
CA GLY A 247 7.12 8.94 9.24
C GLY A 247 5.86 9.17 10.08
N ASP A 248 5.40 8.07 10.68
CA ASP A 248 4.44 7.97 11.79
C ASP A 248 3.93 9.33 12.30
N LEU A 249 2.76 9.72 11.79
CA LEU A 249 1.86 10.61 12.52
C LEU A 249 1.41 9.79 13.73
N GLY A 250 2.20 9.90 14.79
CA GLY A 250 2.19 9.04 15.96
C GLY A 250 0.80 8.52 16.31
N ASN A 251 0.68 7.20 16.29
CA ASN A 251 -0.34 6.54 17.08
C ASN A 251 0.11 6.73 18.53
N ASP A 252 -0.48 7.72 19.22
CA ASP A 252 -0.77 7.69 20.65
C ASP A 252 -1.26 9.07 21.12
N GLU A 253 -2.27 9.04 21.97
CA GLU A 253 -3.07 10.13 22.53
C GLU A 253 -2.29 11.12 23.44
N LYS A 254 -1.02 11.43 23.14
CA LYS A 254 -0.18 12.33 23.93
C LYS A 254 0.32 13.50 23.08
N MET A 255 0.33 14.71 23.65
CA MET A 255 0.90 15.89 23.01
C MET A 255 2.33 15.58 22.53
N ASN A 256 2.51 15.48 21.22
CA ASN A 256 3.79 15.21 20.59
C ASN A 256 4.52 16.54 20.37
N TYR A 257 5.42 16.90 21.30
CA TYR A 257 6.42 17.93 21.01
C TYR A 257 7.31 17.42 19.88
N LYS A 258 7.16 17.98 18.68
CA LYS A 258 8.05 17.68 17.55
C LYS A 258 9.01 18.85 17.38
N ILE A 259 10.30 18.58 17.49
CA ILE A 259 11.33 19.55 17.09
C ILE A 259 11.16 19.77 15.59
N SER A 260 11.04 21.03 15.20
CA SER A 260 10.96 21.48 13.80
C SER A 260 12.19 22.30 13.49
N PHE A 261 12.65 22.24 12.24
CA PHE A 261 13.78 23.01 11.74
C PHE A 261 13.30 23.89 10.61
N THR A 262 13.35 25.21 10.82
CA THR A 262 13.10 26.18 9.76
C THR A 262 14.40 26.42 9.00
N VAL A 263 14.36 26.23 7.69
CA VAL A 263 15.48 26.44 6.78
C VAL A 263 15.15 27.58 5.84
N GLU A 264 16.01 28.61 5.82
CA GLU A 264 15.93 29.74 4.90
C GLU A 264 17.08 29.65 3.87
N ILE A 265 16.76 29.54 2.59
CA ILE A 265 17.72 29.52 1.48
C ILE A 265 17.65 30.87 0.78
N HIS A 266 18.70 31.67 0.93
CA HIS A 266 18.87 32.96 0.27
C HIS A 266 19.60 32.78 -1.06
N TYR A 267 19.07 33.34 -2.13
CA TYR A 267 19.60 33.18 -3.47
C TYR A 267 19.37 34.41 -4.36
N LYS A 268 20.18 34.58 -5.41
CA LYS A 268 20.00 35.63 -6.42
C LYS A 268 19.25 35.12 -7.64
N LEU A 269 18.18 35.82 -8.02
CA LEU A 269 17.46 35.62 -9.27
C LEU A 269 17.36 36.96 -10.00
N ASP A 270 17.88 37.03 -11.23
CA ASP A 270 17.89 38.25 -12.04
C ASP A 270 18.50 39.47 -11.33
N GLY A 271 19.50 39.24 -10.48
CA GLY A 271 20.16 40.28 -9.68
C GLY A 271 19.44 40.69 -8.39
N GLU A 272 18.21 40.21 -8.15
CA GLU A 272 17.46 40.43 -6.92
C GLU A 272 17.74 39.32 -5.89
N SER A 273 17.93 39.70 -4.62
CA SER A 273 18.03 38.73 -3.53
C SER A 273 16.63 38.22 -3.16
N LYS A 274 16.48 36.91 -3.13
CA LYS A 274 15.26 36.17 -2.82
C LYS A 274 15.55 35.18 -1.68
N ARG A 275 14.48 34.71 -1.02
CA ARG A 275 14.59 33.66 -0.02
C ARG A 275 13.45 32.65 -0.14
N ILE A 276 13.77 31.37 -0.02
CA ILE A 276 12.80 30.29 0.19
C ILE A 276 12.87 29.84 1.64
N VAL A 277 11.71 29.65 2.26
CA VAL A 277 11.59 29.17 3.64
C VAL A 277 10.85 27.85 3.66
N LEU A 278 11.47 26.87 4.31
CA LEU A 278 10.99 25.50 4.45
C LEU A 278 10.99 25.09 5.92
N GLU A 279 10.11 24.15 6.28
CA GLU A 279 10.09 23.51 7.58
C GLU A 279 10.36 22.01 7.46
N PHE A 280 11.29 21.49 8.26
CA PHE A 280 11.63 20.06 8.30
C PHE A 280 11.41 19.48 9.70
N HIS A 281 11.00 18.22 9.77
CA HIS A 281 10.92 17.45 11.02
C HIS A 281 12.11 16.50 11.21
N GLU A 282 12.96 16.36 10.20
CA GLU A 282 14.25 15.67 10.30
C GLU A 282 15.39 16.68 10.41
N ASP A 283 16.49 16.29 11.06
CA ASP A 283 17.67 17.14 11.22
C ASP A 283 18.29 17.53 9.85
N PRO A 284 18.27 18.81 9.45
CA PRO A 284 18.77 19.27 8.16
C PRO A 284 20.30 19.26 8.03
N ASN A 285 21.04 19.00 9.12
CA ASN A 285 22.49 19.10 9.14
C ASN A 285 23.18 18.18 8.12
N ARG A 286 22.67 16.96 7.95
CA ARG A 286 23.29 15.98 7.04
C ARG A 286 23.16 16.40 5.58
N PHE A 287 21.96 16.81 5.17
CA PHE A 287 21.72 17.27 3.81
C PHE A 287 22.44 18.59 3.52
N PHE A 288 22.29 19.61 4.37
CA PHE A 288 22.83 20.94 4.07
C PHE A 288 24.32 21.09 4.40
N GLY A 289 24.92 20.15 5.13
CA GLY A 289 26.35 20.12 5.40
C GLY A 289 27.24 20.10 4.14
N LYS A 290 26.70 19.63 3.00
CA LYS A 290 27.42 19.65 1.69
C LYS A 290 27.62 21.04 1.08
N PHE A 291 26.92 22.06 1.61
CA PHE A 291 27.04 23.48 1.25
C PHE A 291 27.97 24.22 2.22
N ALA A 292 29.12 23.61 2.52
CA ALA A 292 30.13 24.18 3.42
C ALA A 292 30.51 25.61 2.98
N GLY A 293 30.52 26.55 3.94
CA GLY A 293 30.77 27.97 3.69
C GLY A 293 29.51 28.82 3.46
N LEU A 294 28.42 28.23 2.95
CA LEU A 294 27.12 28.91 2.78
C LEU A 294 26.13 28.53 3.89
N TYR A 295 26.31 27.35 4.48
CA TYR A 295 25.48 26.82 5.55
C TYR A 295 25.82 27.42 6.92
N GLN A 296 24.81 28.00 7.59
CA GLN A 296 24.92 28.60 8.91
C GLN A 296 23.80 28.13 9.84
N LYS A 297 24.17 27.64 11.03
CA LYS A 297 23.23 27.39 12.12
C LYS A 297 23.02 28.68 12.90
N ALA A 298 21.79 29.16 12.93
CA ALA A 298 21.38 30.21 13.86
C ALA A 298 20.92 29.50 15.15
N SER A 299 21.67 29.74 16.24
CA SER A 299 21.35 29.27 17.59
C SER A 299 20.21 30.06 18.21
#